data_AF-A0A7V3E5E9-F1
#
_entry.id   AF-A0A7V3E5E9-F1
#
_cell.length_a   1.000
_cell.length_b   1.000
_cell.length_c   1.000
_cell.angle_alpha   90.00
_cell.angle_beta   90.00
_cell.angle_gamma   90.00
#
_symmetry.space_group_name_H-M   'P 1'
#
loop_
_entity.id
_entity.type
_entity.pdbx_description
1 polymer ?
#
loop_
_entity_poly.entity_id
_entity_poly.type
_entity_poly.pdbx_seq_one_letter_code
_entity_poly.pdbx_strand_id
1 'polypeptide(L)' 'YFLNNKYDEALKIFEQLLKLEPGNPEVYYHIGLIKEAKNEFSEAKKMFLQTLKLQPKHKNAKKHLNKLLGINEEVK' A
#
# COMPACT_ATOMS: atom_id res chain seq x y z
N TYR A 1 15.33 -3.19 14.25
CA TYR A 1 16.27 -2.19 13.70
C TYR A 1 16.56 -2.37 12.21
N PHE A 2 17.02 -3.54 11.74
CA PHE A 2 17.37 -3.76 10.33
C PHE A 2 16.21 -3.62 9.32
N LEU A 3 15.01 -4.10 9.67
CA LEU A 3 13.85 -4.04 8.78
C LEU A 3 13.32 -2.60 8.59
N ASN A 4 13.34 -1.78 9.63
CA ASN A 4 12.93 -0.37 9.52
C ASN A 4 13.83 0.41 8.56
N ASN A 5 15.15 0.19 8.62
CA ASN A 5 16.07 0.87 7.70
C ASN A 5 15.80 0.46 6.24
N LYS A 6 15.52 -0.83 5.99
CA LYS A 6 15.14 -1.31 4.65
C LYS A 6 13.81 -0.75 4.17
N TYR A 7 12.84 -0.57 5.06
CA TYR A 7 11.55 0.03 4.71
C TYR A 7 11.71 1.51 4.36
N ASP A 8 12.55 2.26 5.07
CA ASP A 8 12.79 3.67 4.78
C ASP A 8 13.58 3.86 3.47
N GLU A 9 14.53 2.98 3.17
CA GLU A 9 15.21 2.94 1.86
C GLU A 9 14.23 2.59 0.72
N ALA A 10 13.38 1.58 0.93
CA ALA A 10 12.37 1.20 -0.06
C ALA A 10 11.36 2.34 -0.32
N LEU A 11 10.94 3.07 0.73
CA LEU A 11 10.08 4.24 0.57
C LEU A 11 10.74 5.32 -0.28
N LYS A 12 12.04 5.59 -0.12
CA LYS A 12 12.76 6.55 -0.97
C LYS A 12 12.77 6.13 -2.44
N ILE A 13 12.93 4.83 -2.72
CA ILE A 13 12.86 4.30 -4.09
C ILE A 13 11.46 4.48 -4.66
N PHE A 14 10.42 4.15 -3.89
CA PHE A 14 9.04 4.32 -4.34
C PHE A 14 8.66 5.80 -4.52
N GLU A 15 9.17 6.72 -3.71
CA GLU A 15 9.00 8.16 -3.91
C GLU A 15 9.64 8.65 -5.22
N GLN A 16 10.80 8.10 -5.61
CA GLN A 16 11.39 8.38 -6.90
C GLN A 16 10.57 7.78 -8.05
N LEU A 17 10.06 6.55 -7.88
CA LEU A 17 9.17 5.93 -8.86
C LEU A 17 7.87 6.71 -9.03
N LEU A 18 7.30 7.28 -7.97
CA LEU A 18 6.13 8.16 -8.08
C LEU A 18 6.40 9.44 -8.87
N LYS A 19 7.64 9.93 -8.91
CA LYS A 19 8.01 11.08 -9.76
C LYS A 19 8.10 10.70 -11.23
N LEU A 20 8.50 9.47 -11.52
CA LEU A 20 8.65 8.96 -12.89
C LEU A 20 7.30 8.45 -13.43
N GLU A 21 6.52 7.78 -12.59
CA GLU A 21 5.27 7.09 -12.93
C GLU A 21 4.20 7.37 -11.86
N PRO A 22 3.68 8.61 -11.76
CA PRO A 22 2.64 8.96 -10.79
C PRO A 22 1.32 8.19 -11.00
N GLY A 23 1.14 7.57 -12.16
CA GLY A 23 -0.04 6.77 -12.49
C GLY A 23 0.09 5.28 -12.21
N ASN A 24 1.21 4.81 -11.67
CA ASN A 24 1.44 3.37 -11.47
C ASN A 24 0.80 2.88 -10.15
N PRO A 25 -0.28 2.07 -10.20
CA PRO A 25 -0.97 1.58 -9.01
C PRO A 25 -0.07 0.69 -8.13
N GLU A 26 0.87 -0.06 -8.72
CA GLU A 26 1.75 -0.98 -7.97
C GLU A 26 2.67 -0.22 -7.01
N VAL A 27 3.08 1.00 -7.38
CA VAL A 27 3.91 1.84 -6.50
C VAL A 27 3.15 2.20 -5.23
N TYR A 28 1.90 2.64 -5.35
CA TYR A 28 1.04 2.90 -4.20
C TYR A 28 0.76 1.62 -3.40
N TYR A 29 0.58 0.48 -4.06
CA TYR A 29 0.35 -0.79 -3.37
C TYR A 29 1.55 -1.17 -2.49
N HIS A 30 2.77 -1.10 -3.02
CA HIS A 30 3.99 -1.43 -2.28
C HIS A 30 4.28 -0.46 -1.13
N ILE A 31 4.05 0.85 -1.33
CA ILE A 31 4.11 1.81 -0.22
C ILE A 31 3.10 1.42 0.87
N GLY A 32 1.87 1.05 0.49
CA GLY A 32 0.85 0.58 1.43
C GLY A 32 1.29 -0.64 2.25
N LEU A 33 1.92 -1.63 1.62
CA LEU A 33 2.47 -2.80 2.30
C LEU A 33 3.57 -2.43 3.30
N ILE A 34 4.47 -1.52 2.93
CA ILE A 34 5.53 -1.04 3.83
C ILE A 34 4.92 -0.32 5.03
N LYS A 35 3.93 0.55 4.79
CA LYS A 35 3.23 1.27 5.86
C LYS A 35 2.50 0.30 6.79
N GLU A 36 1.85 -0.74 6.25
CA GLU A 36 1.25 -1.82 7.06
C GLU A 36 2.31 -2.54 7.89
N ALA A 37 3.46 -2.88 7.32
CA ALA A 37 4.56 -3.55 8.02
C ALA A 37 5.19 -2.69 9.13
N LYS A 38 5.11 -1.35 9.01
CA LYS A 38 5.51 -0.38 10.04
C LYS A 38 4.42 -0.11 11.08
N ASN A 39 3.27 -0.78 11.02
CA ASN A 39 2.06 -0.51 11.82
C ASN A 39 1.47 0.90 11.60
N GLU A 40 1.83 1.57 10.51
CA GLU A 40 1.30 2.86 10.09
C GLU A 40 -0.01 2.65 9.31
N PHE A 41 -1.04 2.11 9.99
CA PHE A 41 -2.26 1.61 9.33
C PHE A 41 -3.08 2.71 8.66
N SER A 42 -3.07 3.94 9.18
CA SER A 42 -3.78 5.07 8.59
C SER A 42 -3.20 5.44 7.21
N GLU A 43 -1.88 5.44 7.10
CA GLU A 43 -1.12 5.70 5.89
C GLU A 43 -1.27 4.54 4.90
N ALA A 44 -1.19 3.29 5.39
CA ALA A 44 -1.41 2.11 4.57
C ALA A 44 -2.79 2.13 3.88
N LYS A 45 -3.85 2.47 4.64
CA LYS A 45 -5.20 2.65 4.09
C LYS A 45 -5.25 3.67 2.96
N LYS A 46 -4.63 4.84 3.15
CA LYS A 46 -4.57 5.89 2.12
C LYS A 46 -3.90 5.37 0.84
N MET A 47 -2.81 4.62 0.96
CA MET A 47 -2.07 4.08 -0.18
C MET A 47 -2.86 2.98 -0.92
N PHE A 48 -3.51 2.08 -0.20
CA PHE A 48 -4.39 1.07 -0.81
C PHE A 48 -5.61 1.72 -1.49
N LEU A 49 -6.18 2.78 -0.92
CA LEU A 49 -7.22 3.56 -1.57
C LEU A 49 -6.74 4.22 -2.87
N GLN A 50 -5.53 4.78 -2.90
CA GLN A 50 -4.95 5.33 -4.14
C GLN A 50 -4.70 4.25 -5.18
N THR A 51 -4.22 3.07 -4.76
CA THR A 51 -4.09 1.90 -5.64
C THR A 51 -5.43 1.55 -6.29
N LEU A 52 -6.51 1.51 -5.51
CA LEU A 52 -7.85 1.20 -5.99
C LEU A 52 -8.47 2.32 -6.84
N LYS A 53 -8.07 3.58 -6.64
CA LYS A 53 -8.48 4.68 -7.53
C LYS A 53 -7.87 4.53 -8.92
N LEU A 54 -6.60 4.16 -9.00
CA LEU A 54 -5.88 3.95 -10.27
C LEU A 54 -6.23 2.61 -10.92
N GLN A 55 -6.42 1.57 -10.12
CA GLN A 55 -6.78 0.23 -10.56
C GLN A 55 -7.88 -0.37 -9.66
N PRO A 56 -9.16 -0.09 -9.95
CA PRO A 56 -10.28 -0.58 -9.14
C PRO A 56 -10.35 -2.11 -9.01
N LYS A 57 -9.78 -2.84 -9.96
CA LYS A 57 -9.73 -4.32 -9.99
C LYS A 57 -8.54 -4.91 -9.23
N HIS A 58 -7.75 -4.11 -8.51
CA HIS A 58 -6.57 -4.57 -7.81
C HIS A 58 -6.93 -5.39 -6.55
N LYS A 59 -7.10 -6.70 -6.72
CA LYS A 59 -7.58 -7.65 -5.70
C LYS A 59 -6.78 -7.61 -4.39
N ASN A 60 -5.44 -7.50 -4.49
CA ASN A 60 -4.59 -7.52 -3.30
C ASN A 60 -4.78 -6.26 -2.44
N ALA A 61 -4.65 -5.06 -3.02
CA ALA A 61 -4.97 -3.81 -2.35
C ALA A 61 -6.37 -3.80 -1.71
N LYS A 62 -7.40 -4.33 -2.39
CA LYS A 62 -8.75 -4.48 -1.81
C LYS A 62 -8.74 -5.38 -0.57
N LYS A 63 -8.09 -6.54 -0.65
CA LYS A 63 -7.96 -7.50 0.46
C LYS A 63 -7.26 -6.87 1.67
N HIS A 64 -6.15 -6.17 1.45
CA HIS A 64 -5.42 -5.48 2.52
C HIS A 64 -6.24 -4.34 3.13
N LEU A 65 -6.92 -3.53 2.30
CA LEU A 65 -7.79 -2.46 2.78
C LEU A 65 -8.94 -3.01 3.64
N ASN A 66 -9.61 -4.05 3.16
CA ASN A 66 -10.70 -4.73 3.86
C ASN A 66 -10.24 -5.26 5.23
N LYS A 67 -9.09 -5.97 5.27
CA LYS A 67 -8.45 -6.42 6.50
C LYS A 67 -8.20 -5.25 7.47
N LEU A 68 -7.65 -4.14 6.99
CA LEU A 68 -7.36 -2.96 7.81
C LEU A 68 -8.63 -2.21 8.28
N LEU A 69 -9.75 -2.38 7.58
CA LEU A 69 -11.05 -1.83 7.97
C LEU A 69 -11.84 -2.81 8.88
N GLY A 70 -11.32 -4.00 9.15
CA GLY A 70 -12.06 -5.04 9.87
C GLY A 70 -13.22 -5.64 9.06
N ILE A 71 -13.23 -5.41 7.75
CA ILE A 71 -14.20 -6.01 6.83
C ILE A 71 -13.62 -7.35 6.41
N ASN A 72 -13.99 -8.41 7.12
CA ASN A 72 -13.78 -9.75 6.58
C ASN A 72 -14.77 -9.91 5.41
N GLU A 73 -14.26 -10.01 4.18
CA GLU A 73 -15.03 -10.67 3.11
C GLU A 73 -15.06 -12.16 3.45
N GLU A 74 -15.84 -12.53 4.48
CA GLU A 74 -16.37 -13.88 4.60
C GLU A 74 -17.29 -14.07 3.39
N VAL A 75 -16.72 -14.69 2.37
CA VAL A 75 -17.47 -15.24 1.26
C VAL A 75 -18.36 -16.33 1.86
N LYS A 76 -19.67 -16.03 1.94
CA LYS A 76 -20.74 -17.00 2.06
C LYS A 76 -20.69 -18.03 0.94
#